data_AF-A0A4Z0YEB9-F1
#
_entry.id   AF-A0A4Z0YEB9-F1
#
_cell.length_a   1.000
_cell.length_b   1.000
_cell.length_c   1.000
_cell.angle_alpha   90.00
_cell.angle_beta   90.00
_cell.angle_gamma   90.00
#
_symmetry.space_group_name_H-M   'P 1'
#
loop_
_entity.id
_entity.type
_entity.pdbx_description
1 polymer ?
#
loop_
_entity_poly.entity_id
_entity_poly.type
_entity_poly.pdbx_seq_one_letter_code
_entity_poly.pdbx_strand_id
1 'polypeptide(L)'
;MKKQHEILKGYVITPSETEVKDKLLTAGFVVVDKDGTAGRRDFDLSSLVYSPDPVSWLVSMRKLAAAVSVLQVVERGVICSLNDDVSSTLPELAALIVLYMFDDDGKPILEAYERAITYRNWQPDAEQRDEWALVDRWE
;
A
#
# COMPACT_ATOMS: atom_id res chain seq x y z
N MET A 1 23.78 7.99 -6.42
CA MET A 1 23.74 9.00 -5.34
C MET A 1 23.91 10.44 -5.80
N LYS A 2 25.10 10.95 -6.16
CA LYS A 2 25.24 12.39 -6.52
C LYS A 2 24.22 12.87 -7.55
N LYS A 3 24.06 12.14 -8.66
CA LYS A 3 23.08 12.50 -9.71
C LYS A 3 21.63 12.55 -9.21
N GLN A 4 21.21 11.62 -8.36
CA GLN A 4 19.83 11.57 -7.82
C GLN A 4 19.59 12.68 -6.79
N HIS A 5 20.57 12.94 -5.93
CA HIS A 5 20.53 14.05 -4.98
C HIS A 5 20.47 15.42 -5.68
N GLU A 6 21.27 15.59 -6.72
CA GLU A 6 21.25 16.82 -7.53
C GLU A 6 19.94 16.98 -8.31
N ILE A 7 19.33 15.89 -8.79
CA ILE A 7 17.98 15.92 -9.36
C ILE A 7 16.98 16.43 -8.32
N LEU A 8 16.97 15.86 -7.10
CA LEU A 8 16.04 16.29 -6.07
C LEU A 8 16.19 17.77 -5.72
N LYS A 9 17.43 18.28 -5.59
CA LYS A 9 17.68 19.70 -5.36
C LYS A 9 17.09 20.62 -6.44
N GLY A 10 17.06 20.17 -7.71
CA GLY A 10 16.49 20.96 -8.81
C GLY A 10 14.98 21.18 -8.70
N TYR A 11 14.26 20.25 -8.06
CA TYR A 11 12.80 20.26 -7.95
C TYR A 11 12.26 20.73 -6.60
N VAL A 12 13.14 20.98 -5.63
CA VAL A 12 12.77 21.42 -4.27
C VAL A 12 12.85 22.94 -4.13
N ILE A 13 11.92 23.53 -3.35
CA ILE A 13 11.87 24.98 -3.09
C ILE A 13 13.07 25.46 -2.28
N THR A 14 13.81 26.43 -2.83
CA THR A 14 14.93 27.09 -2.13
C THR A 14 14.47 28.32 -1.34
N PRO A 15 15.20 28.77 -0.29
CA PRO A 15 14.77 29.91 0.55
C PRO A 15 14.66 31.24 -0.21
N SER A 16 15.27 31.34 -1.38
CA SER A 16 15.33 32.53 -2.22
C SER A 16 14.21 32.62 -3.27
N GLU A 17 13.44 31.55 -3.48
CA GLU A 17 12.40 31.50 -4.50
C GLU A 17 11.03 31.92 -3.92
N THR A 18 10.37 32.87 -4.58
CA THR A 18 9.01 33.32 -4.26
C THR A 18 7.92 32.64 -5.10
N GLU A 19 8.29 32.01 -6.21
CA GLU A 19 7.38 31.25 -7.08
C GLU A 19 7.50 29.75 -6.81
N VAL A 20 6.42 29.16 -6.30
CA VAL A 20 6.37 27.75 -5.86
C VAL A 20 5.69 26.81 -6.87
N LYS A 21 5.32 27.33 -8.04
CA LYS A 21 4.63 26.57 -9.08
C LYS A 21 5.58 25.48 -9.61
N ASP A 22 5.08 24.25 -9.73
CA ASP A 22 5.80 23.06 -10.20
C ASP A 22 7.01 22.62 -9.33
N LYS A 23 7.04 23.03 -8.05
CA LYS A 23 8.07 22.64 -7.09
C LYS A 23 7.53 21.78 -5.96
N LEU A 24 8.39 20.89 -5.45
CA LEU A 24 8.12 20.06 -4.28
C LEU A 24 8.61 20.77 -3.01
N LEU A 25 7.84 20.64 -1.93
CA LEU A 25 8.26 21.12 -0.61
C LEU A 25 9.46 20.30 -0.09
N THR A 26 9.37 18.98 -0.26
CA THR A 26 10.37 18.02 0.18
C THR A 26 10.32 16.75 -0.65
N ALA A 27 11.49 16.12 -0.81
CA ALA A 27 11.61 14.80 -1.39
C ALA A 27 12.80 14.07 -0.74
N GLY A 28 12.64 12.77 -0.53
CA GLY A 28 13.71 11.91 -0.04
C GLY A 28 13.58 10.52 -0.60
N PHE A 29 14.69 9.81 -0.64
CA PHE A 29 14.74 8.41 -1.03
C PHE A 29 15.74 7.67 -0.15
N VAL A 30 15.46 6.40 0.08
CA VAL A 30 16.32 5.49 0.82
C VAL A 30 16.53 4.26 -0.04
N VAL A 31 17.79 3.93 -0.27
CA VAL A 31 18.24 2.67 -0.86
C VAL A 31 18.98 1.94 0.25
N VAL A 32 18.93 0.61 0.31
CA VAL A 32 19.63 -0.15 1.36
C VAL A 32 21.10 0.32 1.48
N ASP A 33 21.52 0.67 2.71
CA ASP A 33 22.84 1.24 3.08
C ASP A 33 23.14 2.67 2.58
N LYS A 34 22.20 3.35 1.91
CA LYS A 34 22.43 4.69 1.35
C LYS A 34 21.17 5.55 1.26
N ASP A 35 21.24 6.77 1.75
CA ASP A 35 20.11 7.70 1.85
C ASP A 35 20.39 9.05 1.18
N GLY A 36 19.33 9.77 0.84
CA GLY A 36 19.39 11.11 0.24
C GLY A 36 18.10 11.89 0.44
N THR A 37 18.23 13.13 0.94
CA THR A 37 17.09 14.01 1.25
C THR A 37 17.30 15.41 0.70
N ALA A 38 16.22 16.06 0.29
CA ALA A 38 16.22 17.46 -0.12
C ALA A 38 14.93 18.16 0.32
N GLY A 39 15.06 19.40 0.80
CA GLY A 39 13.93 20.26 1.16
C GLY A 39 13.77 20.47 2.65
N ARG A 40 12.57 20.91 3.04
CA ARG A 40 12.23 21.31 4.39
C ARG A 40 11.05 20.52 4.91
N ARG A 41 10.96 20.40 6.23
CA ARG A 41 9.91 19.62 6.90
C ARG A 41 8.53 20.30 6.81
N ASP A 42 8.50 21.62 6.81
CA ASP A 42 7.28 22.42 6.86
C ASP A 42 7.30 23.56 5.83
N PHE A 43 6.13 24.19 5.62
CA PHE A 43 5.94 25.33 4.74
C PHE A 43 6.61 26.61 5.24
N ASP A 44 6.91 26.70 6.55
CA ASP A 44 7.69 27.81 7.08
C ASP A 44 9.11 27.82 6.49
N LEU A 45 9.54 28.99 6.01
CA LEU A 45 10.87 29.20 5.47
C LEU A 45 11.97 28.94 6.51
N SER A 46 11.65 29.12 7.80
CA SER A 46 12.56 28.84 8.92
C SER A 46 12.58 27.36 9.36
N SER A 47 11.75 26.51 8.73
CA SER A 47 11.67 25.09 9.04
C SER A 47 13.02 24.37 8.86
N LEU A 48 13.25 23.39 9.74
CA LEU A 48 14.35 22.45 9.64
C LEU A 48 14.37 21.73 8.29
N VAL A 49 15.59 21.43 7.83
CA VAL A 49 15.87 20.62 6.65
C VAL A 49 15.31 19.21 6.83
N TYR A 50 14.82 18.61 5.74
CA TYR A 50 14.31 17.25 5.73
C TYR A 50 15.45 16.24 5.96
N SER A 51 15.32 15.44 7.02
CA SER A 51 16.32 14.48 7.50
C SER A 51 16.00 13.05 6.99
N PRO A 52 16.98 12.13 6.91
CA PRO A 52 16.75 10.71 6.59
C PRO A 52 15.82 9.97 7.55
N ASP A 53 15.62 10.48 8.77
CA ASP A 53 14.63 10.01 9.75
C ASP A 53 13.42 10.96 9.83
N PRO A 54 12.58 11.06 8.77
CA PRO A 54 11.44 11.95 8.80
C PRO A 54 10.23 11.28 9.47
N VAL A 55 9.48 12.06 10.23
CA VAL A 55 8.08 11.71 10.54
C VAL A 55 7.24 12.12 9.33
N SER A 56 6.99 11.15 8.45
CA SER A 56 6.24 11.35 7.21
C SER A 56 4.94 10.56 7.21
N TRP A 57 3.93 11.12 6.56
CA TRP A 57 2.63 10.47 6.42
C TRP A 57 2.68 9.39 5.35
N LEU A 58 2.68 8.11 5.77
CA LEU A 58 2.91 6.96 4.89
C LEU A 58 1.71 6.57 4.00
N VAL A 59 0.52 7.16 4.17
CA VAL A 59 -0.73 6.80 3.43
C VAL A 59 -0.86 5.27 3.22
N SER A 60 -0.82 4.81 1.96
CA SER A 60 -0.96 3.42 1.51
C SER A 60 0.29 2.57 1.75
N MET A 61 1.47 3.16 2.01
CA MET A 61 2.68 2.38 2.37
C MET A 61 2.48 1.62 3.69
N ARG A 62 1.52 2.03 4.53
CA ARG A 62 1.09 1.28 5.73
C ARG A 62 0.54 -0.11 5.42
N LYS A 63 0.12 -0.39 4.17
CA LYS A 63 -0.32 -1.73 3.74
C LYS A 63 0.78 -2.78 3.92
N LEU A 64 2.05 -2.42 3.74
CA LEU A 64 3.17 -3.33 3.97
C LEU A 64 3.28 -3.72 5.45
N ALA A 65 3.24 -2.73 6.35
CA ALA A 65 3.27 -2.98 7.79
C ALA A 65 2.06 -3.83 8.23
N ALA A 66 0.86 -3.54 7.70
CA ALA A 66 -0.33 -4.35 7.98
C ALA A 66 -0.18 -5.80 7.48
N ALA A 67 0.36 -6.01 6.28
CA ALA A 67 0.61 -7.35 5.74
C ALA A 67 1.60 -8.15 6.60
N VAL A 68 2.69 -7.53 7.06
CA VAL A 68 3.65 -8.17 7.97
C VAL A 68 3.00 -8.54 9.29
N SER A 69 2.18 -7.65 9.87
CA SER A 69 1.43 -7.95 11.09
C SER A 69 0.50 -9.16 10.92
N VAL A 70 -0.21 -9.26 9.79
CA VAL A 70 -1.08 -10.42 9.51
C VAL A 70 -0.25 -11.71 9.46
N LEU A 71 0.86 -11.72 8.72
CA LEU A 71 1.73 -12.89 8.63
C LEU A 71 2.29 -13.32 9.99
N GLN A 72 2.70 -12.36 10.84
CA GLN A 72 3.16 -12.65 12.20
C GLN A 72 2.08 -13.30 13.07
N VAL A 73 0.81 -12.94 12.89
CA VAL A 73 -0.31 -13.51 13.66
C VAL A 73 -0.65 -14.91 13.13
N VAL A 74 -0.54 -15.15 11.81
CA VAL A 74 -0.63 -16.50 11.20
C VAL A 74 0.48 -17.41 11.74
N GLU A 75 1.73 -16.95 11.76
CA GLU A 75 2.88 -17.74 12.25
C GLU A 75 2.73 -18.15 13.73
N ARG A 76 2.08 -17.30 14.54
CA ARG A 76 1.81 -17.58 15.95
C ARG A 76 0.60 -18.51 16.19
N GLY A 77 -0.15 -18.85 15.14
CA GLY A 77 -1.37 -19.65 15.23
C GLY A 77 -2.50 -18.96 15.98
N VAL A 78 -2.48 -17.62 16.08
CA VAL A 78 -3.52 -16.83 16.76
C VAL A 78 -4.73 -16.64 15.85
N ILE A 79 -4.50 -16.55 14.54
CA ILE A 79 -5.54 -16.61 13.51
C ILE A 79 -5.36 -17.89 12.69
N CYS A 80 -6.45 -18.32 12.08
CA CYS A 80 -6.49 -19.46 11.15
C CYS A 80 -5.52 -19.26 9.97
N SER A 81 -5.19 -20.35 9.27
CA SER A 81 -4.25 -20.36 8.14
C SER A 81 -4.62 -19.30 7.10
N LEU A 82 -3.63 -18.90 6.29
CA LEU A 82 -3.80 -17.91 5.23
C LEU A 82 -4.92 -18.28 4.23
N ASN A 83 -5.24 -19.57 4.12
CA ASN A 83 -6.26 -20.14 3.22
C ASN A 83 -7.59 -20.42 3.92
N ASP A 84 -7.70 -20.21 5.23
CA ASP A 84 -8.92 -20.48 5.97
C ASP A 84 -9.93 -19.35 5.76
N ASP A 85 -11.21 -19.68 5.91
CA ASP A 85 -12.29 -18.71 5.82
C ASP A 85 -12.23 -17.72 6.99
N VAL A 86 -12.09 -16.44 6.64
CA VAL A 86 -11.99 -15.35 7.61
C VAL A 86 -13.34 -15.02 8.26
N SER A 87 -14.46 -15.56 7.77
CA SER A 87 -15.81 -15.36 8.32
C SER A 87 -15.89 -15.62 9.83
N SER A 88 -15.12 -16.60 10.32
CA SER A 88 -15.00 -16.96 11.73
C SER A 88 -14.38 -15.85 12.60
N THR A 89 -13.46 -15.07 12.03
CA THR A 89 -12.72 -14.01 12.73
C THR A 89 -13.29 -12.63 12.46
N LEU A 90 -13.81 -12.41 11.25
CA LEU A 90 -14.38 -11.17 10.75
C LEU A 90 -15.77 -11.44 10.14
N PRO A 91 -16.81 -11.65 10.97
CA PRO A 91 -18.15 -11.99 10.49
C PRO A 91 -18.77 -10.90 9.60
N GLU A 92 -18.33 -9.65 9.74
CA GLU A 92 -18.75 -8.53 8.88
C GLU A 92 -18.33 -8.73 7.42
N LEU A 93 -17.21 -9.42 7.17
CA LEU A 93 -16.77 -9.74 5.81
C LEU A 93 -17.68 -10.78 5.15
N ALA A 94 -18.20 -11.74 5.93
CA ALA A 94 -19.17 -12.71 5.44
C ALA A 94 -20.55 -12.10 5.15
N ALA A 95 -20.87 -10.97 5.80
CA ALA A 95 -22.11 -10.23 5.57
C ALA A 95 -22.01 -9.23 4.42
N LEU A 96 -20.90 -9.23 3.66
CA LEU A 96 -20.72 -8.29 2.56
C LEU A 96 -21.72 -8.55 1.42
N ILE A 97 -22.26 -7.43 0.93
CA ILE A 97 -23.10 -7.38 -0.24
C ILE A 97 -22.24 -6.87 -1.40
N VAL A 98 -22.22 -7.61 -2.50
CA VAL A 98 -21.50 -7.25 -3.72
C VAL A 98 -22.40 -6.39 -4.59
N LEU A 99 -21.90 -5.23 -4.98
CA LEU A 99 -22.51 -4.45 -6.05
C LEU A 99 -22.16 -5.11 -7.38
N TYR A 100 -23.13 -5.77 -8.01
CA TYR A 100 -22.92 -6.51 -9.25
C TYR A 100 -23.01 -5.58 -10.47
N MET A 101 -24.06 -4.77 -10.55
CA MET A 101 -24.29 -3.86 -11.67
C MET A 101 -25.26 -2.72 -11.29
N PHE A 102 -25.53 -1.85 -12.24
CA PHE A 102 -26.64 -0.89 -12.19
C PHE A 102 -27.64 -1.27 -13.28
N ASP A 103 -28.93 -1.18 -12.99
CA ASP A 103 -29.98 -1.35 -14.01
C ASP A 103 -30.09 -0.12 -14.93
N ASP A 104 -30.96 -0.20 -15.94
CA ASP A 104 -31.18 0.86 -16.93
C ASP A 104 -31.71 2.16 -16.30
N ASP A 105 -32.31 2.08 -15.10
CA ASP A 105 -32.79 3.21 -14.31
C ASP A 105 -31.71 3.75 -13.35
N GLY A 106 -30.50 3.19 -13.39
CA GLY A 106 -29.36 3.59 -12.56
C GLY A 106 -29.44 3.13 -11.10
N LYS A 107 -30.30 2.16 -10.78
CA LYS A 107 -30.41 1.58 -9.45
C LYS A 107 -29.41 0.43 -9.29
N PRO A 108 -28.72 0.34 -8.13
CA PRO A 108 -27.75 -0.72 -7.88
C PRO A 108 -28.43 -2.08 -7.72
N ILE A 109 -27.92 -3.06 -8.46
CA ILE A 109 -28.23 -4.48 -8.30
C ILE A 109 -27.18 -5.08 -7.37
N LEU A 110 -27.67 -5.61 -6.25
CA LEU A 110 -26.88 -6.10 -5.12
C LEU A 110 -27.04 -7.61 -4.99
N GLU A 111 -25.94 -8.32 -4.78
CA GLU A 111 -25.91 -9.76 -4.58
C GLU A 111 -25.18 -10.12 -3.28
N ALA A 112 -25.54 -11.24 -2.67
CA ALA A 112 -24.83 -11.73 -1.49
C ALA A 112 -23.45 -12.30 -1.91
N TYR A 113 -22.42 -12.08 -1.10
CA TYR A 113 -21.14 -12.74 -1.32
C TYR A 113 -21.22 -14.21 -0.87
N GLU A 114 -21.13 -15.15 -1.82
CA GLU A 114 -21.31 -16.59 -1.53
C GLU A 114 -20.00 -17.38 -1.40
N ARG A 115 -18.85 -16.77 -1.71
CA ARG A 115 -17.54 -17.44 -1.62
C ARG A 115 -16.96 -17.30 -0.20
N ALA A 116 -15.99 -18.13 0.16
CA ALA A 116 -15.22 -17.92 1.38
C ALA A 116 -14.17 -16.83 1.14
N ILE A 117 -14.12 -15.82 2.01
CA ILE A 117 -13.05 -14.81 1.96
C ILE A 117 -11.87 -15.38 2.72
N THR A 118 -10.70 -15.43 2.08
CA THR A 118 -9.46 -15.91 2.72
C THR A 118 -8.46 -14.77 2.81
N TYR A 119 -7.47 -14.87 3.71
CA TYR A 119 -6.42 -13.86 3.82
C TYR A 119 -5.51 -13.80 2.57
N ARG A 120 -5.34 -14.93 1.86
CA ARG A 120 -4.66 -14.94 0.55
C ARG A 120 -5.52 -14.30 -0.54
N ASN A 121 -6.85 -14.40 -0.41
CA ASN A 121 -7.95 -13.97 -1.30
C ASN A 121 -7.83 -14.33 -2.80
N TRP A 122 -6.67 -14.76 -3.27
CA TRP A 122 -6.43 -15.26 -4.60
C TRP A 122 -6.70 -16.77 -4.61
N GLN A 123 -7.91 -17.13 -5.03
CA GLN A 123 -8.21 -18.46 -5.54
C GLN A 123 -8.40 -18.33 -7.04
N PRO A 124 -7.46 -18.81 -7.87
CA PRO A 124 -7.70 -18.90 -9.30
C PRO A 124 -8.88 -19.82 -9.55
N ASP A 125 -9.73 -19.47 -10.54
CA ASP A 125 -10.77 -20.36 -11.03
C ASP A 125 -10.13 -21.70 -11.46
N ALA A 126 -10.87 -22.80 -11.43
CA ALA A 126 -10.32 -24.14 -11.66
C ALA A 126 -9.49 -24.26 -12.97
N GLU A 127 -9.82 -23.47 -13.99
CA GLU A 127 -9.11 -23.38 -15.26
C GLU A 127 -7.77 -22.62 -15.16
N GLN A 128 -7.68 -21.61 -14.31
CA GLN A 128 -6.44 -20.87 -14.02
C GLN A 128 -5.53 -21.63 -13.04
N ARG A 129 -6.04 -22.62 -12.30
CA ARG A 129 -5.22 -23.46 -11.41
C ARG A 129 -4.20 -24.31 -12.18
N ASP A 130 -4.57 -24.79 -13.37
CA ASP A 130 -3.70 -25.64 -14.20
C ASP A 130 -2.54 -24.84 -14.83
N GLU A 131 -2.77 -23.57 -15.16
CA GLU A 131 -1.75 -22.68 -15.73
C GLU A 131 -0.68 -22.29 -14.69
N TRP A 132 -1.07 -22.14 -13.42
CA TRP A 132 -0.18 -21.72 -12.33
C TRP A 132 0.40 -22.87 -11.49
N ALA A 133 -0.06 -24.11 -11.69
CA ALA A 133 0.57 -25.33 -11.15
C ALA A 133 2.01 -25.57 -11.64
N LEU A 134 2.49 -24.74 -12.57
CA LEU A 134 3.89 -24.69 -12.98
C LEU A 134 4.75 -23.81 -12.05
N VAL A 135 4.16 -22.85 -11.34
CA VAL A 135 4.86 -21.94 -10.41
C VAL A 135 5.03 -22.60 -9.04
N ASP A 136 4.02 -23.31 -8.55
CA ASP A 136 4.07 -24.11 -7.31
C ASP A 136 5.05 -25.30 -7.38
N ARG A 137 5.65 -25.57 -8.56
CA ARG A 137 6.62 -26.65 -8.80
C ARG A 137 8.07 -26.21 -8.60
N TRP A 138 8.29 -24.93 -8.26
CA TRP A 138 9.62 -24.34 -8.02
C TRP A 138 9.86 -24.00 -6.54
N GLU A 139 9.07 -24.57 -5.63
CA GLU A 139 9.41 -24.74 -4.20
C GLU A 139 9.82 -26.20 -3.94
#